data_AF-A0A6A6FUH3-F1
#
_entry.id   AF-A0A6A6FUH3-F1
#
_cell.length_a   1.000
_cell.length_b   1.000
_cell.length_c   1.000
_cell.angle_alpha   90.00
_cell.angle_beta   90.00
_cell.angle_gamma   90.00
#
_symmetry.space_group_name_H-M   'P 1'
#
loop_
_entity.id
_entity.type
_entity.pdbx_description
1 polymer ?
#
loop_
_entity_poly.entity_id
_entity_poly.type
_entity_poly.pdbx_seq_one_letter_code
_entity_poly.pdbx_strand_id
1 'polypeptide(L)'
;MRDDSPDQLQVYHAVNPRPTPWQSLLPAVQYSLAVEKTVPFEEWIDKLTSLEDQDINRYPAVKLANFYRSLLAAESVGLDTRESRRASWILNEMKPVTGDMLNPEVVLNWLCLGCMPRGECHPGLLSSAYRDLCCAWM
;
A
#
# COMPACT_ATOMS: atom_id res chain seq x y z
N MET A 1 -33.51 18.78 -22.33
CA MET A 1 -33.03 18.14 -23.57
C MET A 1 -31.60 17.72 -23.31
N ARG A 2 -31.32 16.42 -23.26
CA ARG A 2 -29.94 15.91 -23.33
C ARG A 2 -29.56 15.97 -24.80
N ASP A 3 -28.42 16.59 -25.07
CA ASP A 3 -27.81 16.63 -26.40
C ASP A 3 -27.13 15.26 -26.61
N ASP A 4 -27.91 14.29 -27.07
CA ASP A 4 -27.44 12.93 -27.38
C ASP A 4 -26.79 12.96 -28.78
N SER A 5 -25.61 13.58 -28.89
CA SER A 5 -24.72 13.40 -30.05
C SER A 5 -23.94 12.08 -29.84
N PRO A 6 -24.04 11.10 -30.75
CA PRO A 6 -23.70 9.70 -30.45
C PRO A 6 -22.21 9.34 -30.29
N ASP A 7 -21.26 10.30 -30.30
CA ASP A 7 -19.82 9.98 -30.34
C ASP A 7 -18.92 10.86 -29.43
N GLN A 8 -19.38 11.31 -28.27
CA GLN A 8 -18.49 12.00 -27.32
C GLN A 8 -17.86 11.03 -26.30
N LEU A 9 -16.55 10.78 -26.43
CA LEU A 9 -15.76 10.00 -25.47
C LEU A 9 -15.92 10.56 -24.05
N GLN A 10 -16.37 9.70 -23.13
CA GLN A 10 -16.48 10.01 -21.70
C GLN A 10 -15.33 9.36 -20.94
N VAL A 11 -14.68 10.12 -20.05
CA VAL A 11 -13.58 9.63 -19.20
C VAL A 11 -14.03 9.68 -17.75
N TYR A 12 -13.83 8.57 -17.04
CA TYR A 12 -14.20 8.40 -15.63
C TYR A 12 -12.96 8.00 -14.82
N HIS A 13 -12.73 8.67 -13.69
CA HIS A 13 -11.67 8.31 -12.74
C HIS A 13 -12.19 7.28 -11.73
N ALA A 14 -11.70 6.04 -11.81
CA ALA A 14 -12.06 4.96 -10.90
C ALA A 14 -11.13 4.91 -9.67
N VAL A 15 -11.07 6.02 -8.92
CA VAL A 15 -10.30 6.11 -7.66
C VAL A 15 -11.25 6.26 -6.48
N ASN A 16 -10.76 5.99 -5.26
CA ASN A 16 -11.56 6.22 -4.06
C ASN A 16 -11.90 7.72 -3.94
N PRO A 17 -13.19 8.11 -3.97
CA PRO A 17 -13.58 9.52 -3.92
C PRO A 17 -13.41 10.16 -2.55
N ARG A 18 -13.07 9.38 -1.53
CA ARG A 18 -12.90 9.81 -0.14
C ARG A 18 -11.49 9.42 0.33
N PRO A 19 -10.46 10.23 -0.01
CA PRO A 19 -9.07 9.90 0.30
C PRO A 19 -8.83 9.85 1.82
N THR A 20 -7.96 8.93 2.23
CA THR A 20 -7.55 8.76 3.63
C THR A 20 -6.10 9.22 3.81
N PRO A 21 -5.80 10.08 4.81
CA PRO A 21 -4.42 10.42 5.15
C PRO A 21 -3.63 9.18 5.60
N TRP A 22 -2.44 8.99 5.05
CA TRP A 22 -1.56 7.86 5.40
C TRP A 22 -1.31 7.74 6.92
N GLN A 23 -1.15 8.88 7.60
CA GLN A 23 -0.93 8.95 9.04
C GLN A 23 -2.06 8.30 9.86
N SER A 24 -3.29 8.29 9.34
CA SER A 24 -4.42 7.65 10.03
C SER A 24 -4.44 6.13 9.88
N LEU A 25 -3.72 5.59 8.89
CA LEU A 25 -3.60 4.16 8.62
C LEU A 25 -2.36 3.55 9.31
N LEU A 26 -1.33 4.36 9.58
CA LEU A 26 -0.08 3.92 10.21
C LEU A 26 -0.25 3.12 11.51
N PRO A 27 -1.11 3.50 12.47
CA PRO A 27 -1.26 2.76 13.72
C PRO A 27 -1.66 1.29 13.52
N ALA A 28 -2.53 1.00 12.55
CA ALA A 28 -2.97 -0.36 12.24
C ALA A 28 -1.81 -1.21 11.68
N VAL A 29 -0.98 -0.62 10.82
CA VAL A 29 0.21 -1.27 10.26
C VAL A 29 1.27 -1.49 11.35
N GLN A 30 1.54 -0.48 12.18
CA GLN A 30 2.49 -0.58 13.30
C GLN A 30 2.12 -1.70 14.27
N TYR A 31 0.84 -1.77 14.63
CA TYR A 31 0.32 -2.83 15.49
C TYR A 31 0.53 -4.22 14.87
N SER A 32 0.21 -4.36 13.58
CA SER A 32 0.30 -5.65 12.87
C SER A 32 1.74 -6.13 12.69
N LEU A 33 2.69 -5.20 12.54
CA LEU A 33 4.10 -5.48 12.29
C LEU A 33 5.00 -5.36 13.53
N ALA A 34 4.43 -5.05 14.70
CA ALA A 34 5.17 -4.73 15.91
C ALA A 34 6.25 -3.64 15.72
N VAL A 35 5.95 -2.63 14.88
CA VAL A 35 6.86 -1.51 14.62
C VAL A 35 6.62 -0.39 15.62
N GLU A 36 7.58 -0.20 16.53
CA GLU A 36 7.45 0.78 17.63
C GLU A 36 7.65 2.24 17.19
N LYS A 37 8.45 2.47 16.14
CA LYS A 37 8.87 3.82 15.75
C LYS A 37 8.63 4.09 14.27
N THR A 38 8.06 5.25 13.98
CA THR A 38 7.99 5.83 12.64
C THR A 38 8.96 6.99 12.53
N VAL A 39 9.51 7.18 11.34
CA VAL A 39 10.35 8.34 11.01
C VAL A 39 9.77 9.05 9.79
N PRO A 40 10.09 10.34 9.57
CA PRO A 40 9.77 11.03 8.33
C PRO A 40 10.27 10.25 7.10
N PHE A 41 9.53 10.36 6.00
CA PHE A 41 9.84 9.59 4.78
C PHE A 41 11.24 9.90 4.22
N GLU A 42 11.67 11.15 4.25
CA GLU A 42 13.01 11.58 3.84
C GLU A 42 14.10 10.93 4.73
N GLU A 43 13.94 10.98 6.06
CA GLU A 43 14.88 10.33 6.99
C GLU A 43 14.95 8.82 6.75
N TRP A 44 13.83 8.17 6.43
CA TRP A 44 13.80 6.76 6.08
C TRP A 44 14.59 6.46 4.80
N ILE A 45 14.45 7.30 3.76
CA ILE A 45 15.22 7.16 2.51
C ILE A 45 16.71 7.33 2.78
N ASP A 46 17.11 8.32 3.57
CA ASP A 46 18.52 8.56 3.89
C ASP A 46 19.14 7.34 4.57
N LYS A 47 18.45 6.77 5.56
CA LYS A 47 18.86 5.51 6.21
C LYS A 47 18.97 4.37 5.21
N LEU A 48 17.97 4.21 4.34
CA LEU A 48 17.96 3.15 3.32
C LEU A 48 19.14 3.28 2.35
N THR A 49 19.50 4.50 1.93
CA THR A 49 20.61 4.75 1.01
C THR A 49 22.00 4.71 1.66
N SER A 50 22.06 4.68 3.00
CA SER A 50 23.32 4.52 3.73
C SER A 50 23.76 3.06 3.88
N LEU A 51 22.89 2.11 3.54
CA LEU A 51 23.17 0.68 3.60
C LEU A 51 24.12 0.24 2.48
N GLU A 52 24.91 -0.80 2.74
CA GLU A 52 25.92 -1.31 1.81
C GLU A 52 25.39 -2.46 0.92
N ASP A 53 26.11 -2.82 -0.13
CA ASP A 53 25.70 -3.90 -1.05
C ASP A 53 25.49 -5.25 -0.35
N GLN A 54 26.24 -5.50 0.72
CA GLN A 54 26.08 -6.70 1.54
C GLN A 54 24.72 -6.76 2.27
N ASP A 55 24.08 -5.61 2.48
CA ASP A 55 22.79 -5.50 3.17
C ASP A 55 21.59 -5.72 2.24
N ILE A 56 21.80 -5.77 0.92
CA ILE A 56 20.72 -5.85 -0.09
C ILE A 56 19.82 -7.07 0.09
N ASN A 57 20.37 -8.21 0.53
CA ASN A 57 19.58 -9.42 0.77
C ASN A 57 18.71 -9.30 2.02
N ARG A 58 19.18 -8.56 3.03
CA ARG A 58 18.45 -8.31 4.27
C ARG A 58 17.42 -7.20 4.11
N TYR A 59 17.77 -6.15 3.38
CA TYR A 59 16.92 -4.98 3.15
C TYR A 59 16.67 -4.82 1.64
N PRO A 60 15.78 -5.64 1.05
CA PRO A 60 15.53 -5.61 -0.39
C PRO A 60 14.99 -4.26 -0.90
N ALA A 61 14.45 -3.43 0.00
CA ALA A 61 14.03 -2.06 -0.29
C ALA A 61 15.16 -1.19 -0.88
N VAL A 62 16.44 -1.49 -0.59
CA VAL A 62 17.61 -0.77 -1.15
C VAL A 62 17.57 -0.76 -2.68
N LYS A 63 17.07 -1.84 -3.31
CA LYS A 63 16.91 -1.95 -4.77
C LYS A 63 15.97 -0.88 -5.35
N LEU A 64 15.07 -0.36 -4.52
CA LEU A 64 14.08 0.65 -4.88
C LEU A 64 14.41 2.04 -4.34
N ALA A 65 15.61 2.25 -3.79
CA ALA A 65 15.98 3.52 -3.16
C ALA A 65 15.85 4.72 -4.11
N ASN A 66 16.27 4.58 -5.36
CA ASN A 66 16.11 5.62 -6.39
C ASN A 66 14.64 5.91 -6.70
N PHE A 67 13.79 4.87 -6.70
CA PHE A 67 12.35 5.04 -6.86
C PHE A 67 11.74 5.81 -5.69
N TYR A 68 12.05 5.44 -4.45
CA TYR A 68 11.55 6.16 -3.27
C TYR A 68 12.02 7.62 -3.22
N ARG A 69 13.28 7.88 -3.59
CA ARG A 69 13.82 9.24 -3.70
C ARG A 69 13.04 10.08 -4.73
N SER A 70 12.63 9.49 -5.85
CA SER A 70 11.82 10.18 -6.86
C SER A 70 10.45 10.64 -6.33
N LEU A 71 9.92 9.96 -5.30
CA LEU A 71 8.63 10.33 -4.70
C LEU A 71 8.71 11.59 -3.83
N LEU A 72 9.90 11.99 -3.35
CA LEU A 72 10.06 13.25 -2.61
C LEU A 72 9.75 14.48 -3.47
N ALA A 73 10.00 14.38 -4.78
CA ALA A 73 9.71 15.43 -5.74
C ALA A 73 8.33 15.25 -6.40
N ALA A 74 7.61 14.17 -6.11
CA ALA A 74 6.32 13.87 -6.73
C ALA A 74 5.19 14.53 -5.95
N GLU A 75 4.36 15.31 -6.64
CA GLU A 75 3.12 15.82 -6.08
C GLU A 75 2.01 14.77 -6.20
N SER A 76 1.16 14.67 -5.17
CA SER A 76 -0.03 13.83 -5.26
C SER A 76 -1.06 14.50 -6.17
N VAL A 77 -1.44 13.81 -7.26
CA VAL A 77 -2.46 14.31 -8.18
C VAL A 77 -3.84 13.90 -7.67
N GLY A 78 -4.63 14.88 -7.26
CA GLY A 78 -6.06 14.68 -6.96
C GLY A 78 -6.87 14.54 -8.24
N LEU A 79 -7.54 13.40 -8.43
CA LEU A 79 -8.43 13.17 -9.57
C LEU A 79 -9.88 13.48 -9.19
N ASP A 80 -10.56 14.31 -10.00
CA ASP A 80 -11.99 14.57 -9.79
C ASP A 80 -12.82 13.31 -10.10
N THR A 81 -13.68 12.91 -9.16
CA THR A 81 -14.51 11.71 -9.25
C THR A 81 -15.98 12.02 -9.50
N ARG A 82 -16.36 13.27 -9.76
CA ARG A 82 -17.75 13.70 -9.93
C ARG A 82 -18.52 12.86 -10.93
N GLU A 83 -17.98 12.67 -12.13
CA GLU A 83 -18.66 11.92 -13.18
C GLU A 83 -18.72 10.42 -12.86
N SER A 84 -17.65 9.85 -12.29
CA SER A 84 -17.62 8.45 -11.87
C SER A 84 -18.66 8.14 -10.80
N ARG A 85 -18.87 9.06 -9.86
CA ARG A 85 -19.89 8.93 -8.80
C ARG A 85 -21.31 9.08 -9.32
N ARG A 86 -21.52 9.91 -10.34
CA ARG A 86 -22.83 10.04 -11.01
C ARG A 86 -23.18 8.78 -11.79
N ALA A 87 -22.21 8.20 -12.48
CA ALA A 87 -22.39 7.02 -13.31
C ALA A 87 -22.44 5.70 -12.51
N SER A 88 -21.76 5.62 -11.36
CA SER A 88 -21.65 4.40 -10.56
C SER A 88 -22.06 4.61 -9.11
N TRP A 89 -23.14 3.93 -8.71
CA TRP A 89 -23.58 3.86 -7.31
C TRP A 89 -22.48 3.32 -6.38
N ILE A 90 -21.70 2.32 -6.82
CA ILE A 90 -20.61 1.74 -6.02
C ILE A 90 -19.56 2.79 -5.69
N LEU A 91 -19.09 3.54 -6.70
CA LEU A 91 -18.13 4.62 -6.47
C LEU A 91 -18.75 5.73 -5.63
N ASN A 92 -20.04 6.05 -5.81
CA ASN A 92 -20.69 7.04 -4.98
C ASN A 92 -20.71 6.65 -3.49
N GLU A 93 -20.95 5.38 -3.17
CA GLU A 93 -21.05 4.89 -1.78
C GLU A 93 -19.73 4.43 -1.16
N MET A 94 -18.68 4.24 -1.97
CA MET A 94 -17.37 3.74 -1.55
C MET A 94 -16.76 4.53 -0.38
N LYS A 95 -16.60 3.89 0.78
CA LYS A 95 -16.10 4.54 1.99
C LYS A 95 -14.58 4.81 1.92
N PRO A 96 -14.06 5.71 2.77
CA PRO A 96 -12.61 5.86 2.92
C PRO A 96 -12.00 4.53 3.36
N VAL A 97 -10.74 4.31 3.02
CA VAL A 97 -9.97 3.20 3.60
C VAL A 97 -9.75 3.49 5.08
N THR A 98 -10.00 2.52 5.96
CA THR A 98 -9.82 2.66 7.40
C THR A 98 -8.77 1.69 7.93
N GLY A 99 -8.25 1.95 9.14
CA GLY A 99 -7.30 1.05 9.80
C GLY A 99 -7.86 -0.35 10.00
N ASP A 100 -9.17 -0.51 10.21
CA ASP A 100 -9.81 -1.82 10.38
C ASP A 100 -9.72 -2.70 9.12
N MET A 101 -9.63 -2.07 7.94
CA MET A 101 -9.40 -2.77 6.67
C MET A 101 -7.96 -3.28 6.55
N LEU A 102 -7.04 -2.72 7.35
CA LEU A 102 -5.62 -3.10 7.48
C LEU A 102 -5.42 -3.94 8.75
N ASN A 103 -6.35 -4.86 9.02
CA ASN A 103 -6.22 -5.77 10.14
C ASN A 103 -4.97 -6.67 10.01
N PRO A 104 -4.52 -7.29 11.11
CA PRO A 104 -3.31 -8.11 11.09
C PRO A 104 -3.32 -9.23 10.05
N GLU A 105 -4.47 -9.83 9.75
CA GLU A 105 -4.56 -10.89 8.74
C GLU A 105 -4.20 -10.36 7.34
N VAL A 106 -4.77 -9.22 6.95
CA VAL A 106 -4.48 -8.58 5.65
C VAL A 106 -3.01 -8.17 5.55
N VAL A 107 -2.49 -7.52 6.59
CA VAL A 107 -1.11 -7.01 6.60
C VAL A 107 -0.09 -8.16 6.59
N LEU A 108 -0.32 -9.21 7.38
CA LEU A 108 0.56 -10.38 7.41
C LEU A 108 0.46 -11.18 6.11
N ASN A 109 -0.71 -11.26 5.48
CA ASN A 109 -0.85 -11.90 4.17
C ASN A 109 0.00 -11.21 3.08
N TRP A 110 0.13 -9.87 3.11
CA TRP A 110 1.03 -9.17 2.19
C TRP A 110 2.50 -9.58 2.37
N LEU A 111 2.93 -9.77 3.62
CA LEU A 111 4.28 -10.26 3.90
C LEU A 111 4.47 -11.71 3.42
N CYS A 112 3.50 -12.59 3.69
CA CYS A 112 3.57 -13.98 3.26
C CYS A 112 3.62 -14.13 1.74
N LEU A 113 2.84 -13.33 0.99
CA LEU A 113 2.84 -13.34 -0.48
C LEU A 113 4.11 -12.72 -1.08
N GLY A 114 4.74 -11.77 -0.39
CA GLY A 114 6.00 -11.15 -0.81
C GLY A 114 7.26 -11.96 -0.48
N CYS A 115 7.22 -12.78 0.57
CA CYS A 115 8.38 -13.52 1.09
C CYS A 115 8.51 -14.97 0.60
N MET A 116 7.51 -15.53 -0.09
CA MET A 116 7.52 -16.96 -0.43
C MET A 116 8.16 -17.23 -1.81
N PRO A 117 9.21 -18.07 -1.91
CA PRO A 117 9.57 -18.68 -3.17
C PRO A 117 8.37 -19.50 -3.66
N ARG A 118 8.01 -19.41 -4.95
CA ARG A 118 6.91 -20.19 -5.56
C ARG A 118 7.06 -21.68 -5.22
N GLY A 119 6.33 -22.21 -4.24
CA GLY A 119 6.42 -23.63 -3.87
C GLY A 119 5.70 -24.11 -2.60
N GLU A 120 5.45 -23.27 -1.59
CA GLU A 120 5.04 -23.77 -0.26
C GLU A 120 3.72 -23.17 0.28
N CYS A 121 2.71 -23.02 -0.58
CA CYS A 121 1.38 -22.64 -0.14
C CYS A 121 0.59 -23.87 0.37
N HIS A 122 0.54 -24.09 1.69
CA HIS A 122 -0.51 -24.91 2.30
C HIS A 122 -1.40 -24.06 3.22
N PRO A 123 -2.72 -23.95 2.96
CA PRO A 123 -3.63 -23.03 3.65
C PRO A 123 -3.99 -23.43 5.10
N GLY A 124 -3.34 -24.45 5.67
CA GLY A 124 -3.63 -24.96 7.02
C GLY A 124 -2.61 -24.59 8.11
N LEU A 125 -1.56 -23.83 7.79
CA LEU A 125 -0.42 -23.57 8.69
C LEU A 125 -0.28 -22.09 9.06
N LEU A 126 -1.38 -21.45 9.48
CA LEU A 126 -1.30 -20.21 10.27
C LEU A 126 -1.01 -20.53 11.74
N SER A 127 0.02 -21.35 11.99
CA SER A 127 0.53 -21.60 13.34
C SER A 127 1.66 -20.62 13.67
N SER A 128 1.97 -20.47 14.97
CA SER A 128 3.07 -19.68 15.53
C SER A 128 4.38 -19.74 14.71
N ALA A 129 4.68 -20.90 14.12
CA ALA A 129 5.90 -21.13 13.35
C ALA A 129 6.02 -20.27 12.08
N TYR A 130 4.90 -19.88 11.45
CA TYR A 130 4.93 -19.01 10.26
C TYR A 130 5.28 -17.56 10.60
N ARG A 131 4.93 -17.14 11.82
CA ARG A 131 5.29 -15.83 12.38
C ARG A 131 6.81 -15.76 12.58
N ASP A 132 7.40 -16.84 13.08
CA ASP A 132 8.85 -16.94 13.30
C ASP A 132 9.66 -16.96 11.99
N LEU A 133 9.15 -17.61 10.93
CA LEU A 133 9.80 -17.62 9.61
C LEU A 133 9.75 -16.28 8.88
N CYS A 134 8.66 -15.52 9.01
CA CYS A 134 8.61 -14.15 8.48
C CYS A 134 9.54 -13.20 9.24
N CYS A 135 9.71 -13.39 10.56
CA CYS A 135 10.65 -12.62 11.38
C CYS A 135 12.11 -12.94 11.07
N ALA A 136 12.44 -14.15 10.62
CA ALA A 136 13.82 -14.52 10.25
C ALA A 136 14.35 -13.78 9.00
N TRP A 137 13.46 -13.15 8.22
CA TRP A 137 13.79 -12.31 7.05
C TRP A 137 13.74 -10.80 7.33
N MET A 138 13.49 -10.37 8.58
CA MET A 138 13.60 -8.97 9.05
C MET A 138 14.93 -8.76 9.81
#